data_AF-A0A975SWF5-F1
#
_entry.id   AF-A0A975SWF5-F1
#
_cell.length_a   1.000
_cell.length_b   1.000
_cell.length_c   1.000
_cell.angle_alpha   90.00
_cell.angle_beta   90.00
_cell.angle_gamma   90.00
#
_symmetry.space_group_name_H-M   'P 1'
#
loop_
_entity.id
_entity.type
_entity.pdbx_description
1 polymer ?
#
loop_
_entity_poly.entity_id
_entity_poly.type
_entity_poly.pdbx_seq_one_letter_code
_entity_poly.pdbx_strand_id
1 'polypeptide(L)' 'MVVLGLILLIIGLVASIPILTTIGIILLVVGLILNFVPIGGNRRRVF' A
#
# COMPACT_ATOMS: atom_id res chain seq x y z
N MET A 1 3.93 -3.58 -1.21
CA MET A 1 2.55 -3.07 -1.05
C MET A 1 2.54 -1.83 -0.15
N VAL A 2 2.87 -1.93 1.15
CA VAL A 2 2.89 -0.79 2.10
C VAL A 2 3.76 0.38 1.63
N VAL A 3 5.00 0.11 1.21
CA VAL A 3 5.93 1.17 0.73
C VAL A 3 5.37 1.89 -0.50
N LEU A 4 4.79 1.15 -1.45
CA LEU A 4 4.15 1.74 -2.63
C LEU A 4 2.91 2.59 -2.24
N GLY A 5 2.11 2.12 -1.27
CA GLY A 5 0.97 2.87 -0.73
C GLY A 5 1.38 4.16 -0.02
N LEU A 6 2.45 4.13 0.77
CA LEU A 6 3.03 5.31 1.42
C LEU A 6 3.51 6.34 0.39
N ILE A 7 4.20 5.90 -0.67
CA ILE A 7 4.68 6.80 -1.73
C ILE A 7 3.49 7.46 -2.45
N LEU A 8 2.46 6.68 -2.82
CA LEU A 8 1.26 7.22 -3.46
C LEU A 8 0.48 8.20 -2.56
N LEU A 9 0.39 7.90 -1.25
CA LEU A 9 -0.25 8.78 -0.27
C LEU A 9 0.45 10.15 -0.20
N ILE A 10 1.78 10.16 -0.12
CA ILE A 10 2.58 11.39 -0.05
C ILE A 10 2.38 12.21 -1.34
N ILE A 11 2.44 11.57 -2.51
CA ILE A 11 2.25 12.26 -3.79
C ILE A 11 0.82 12.83 -3.91
N GLY A 12 -0.21 12.07 -3.53
CA GLY A 12 -1.59 12.53 -3.57
C GLY A 12 -1.84 13.74 -2.67
N LEU A 13 -1.20 13.77 -1.49
CA LEU A 13 -1.31 14.87 -0.55
C LEU A 13 -0.60 16.13 -1.04
N VAL A 14 0.60 15.98 -1.65
CA VAL A 14 1.37 17.10 -2.20
C VAL A 14 0.73 17.67 -3.47
N ALA A 15 0.14 16.82 -4.32
CA ALA A 15 -0.50 17.24 -5.56
C ALA A 15 -1.98 17.64 -5.39
N SER A 16 -2.55 17.55 -4.17
CA SER A 16 -3.98 17.78 -3.87
C SER A 16 -4.94 17.02 -4.80
N ILE A 17 -4.56 15.81 -5.23
CA ILE A 17 -5.38 14.97 -6.12
C ILE A 17 -6.18 13.98 -5.27
N PRO A 18 -7.51 14.17 -5.11
CA PRO A 18 -8.32 13.38 -4.18
C PRO A 18 -8.41 11.89 -4.54
N ILE A 19 -8.32 11.54 -5.83
CA ILE A 19 -8.32 10.13 -6.25
C ILE A 19 -7.04 9.41 -5.81
N LEU A 20 -5.91 10.12 -5.81
CA LEU A 20 -4.59 9.56 -5.54
C LEU A 20 -4.36 9.36 -4.04
N THR A 21 -4.85 10.29 -3.20
CA THR A 21 -4.91 10.11 -1.76
C THR A 21 -5.82 8.94 -1.37
N THR A 22 -7.00 8.84 -1.97
CA THR A 22 -7.94 7.72 -1.69
C THR A 22 -7.31 6.37 -1.98
N ILE A 23 -6.68 6.21 -3.15
CA ILE A 23 -6.00 4.96 -3.52
C ILE A 23 -4.78 4.70 -2.61
N GLY A 24 -4.00 5.73 -2.28
CA GLY A 24 -2.87 5.63 -1.35
C GLY A 24 -3.28 5.13 0.04
N ILE A 25 -4.38 5.67 0.59
CA ILE A 25 -4.94 5.24 1.88
C ILE A 25 -5.36 3.77 1.82
N ILE A 26 -6.09 3.35 0.78
CA ILE A 26 -6.54 1.95 0.64
C ILE A 26 -5.35 0.99 0.60
N LEU A 27 -4.33 1.30 -0.20
CA LEU A 27 -3.14 0.46 -0.33
C LEU A 27 -2.33 0.41 0.96
N LEU A 28 -2.28 1.51 1.72
CA LEU A 28 -1.62 1.57 3.01
C LEU A 28 -2.37 0.69 4.02
N VAL A 29 -3.69 0.85 4.17
CA VAL A 29 -4.52 0.07 5.11
C VAL A 29 -4.47 -1.42 4.79
N VAL A 30 -4.73 -1.82 3.53
CA VAL A 30 -4.67 -3.23 3.12
C VAL A 30 -3.25 -3.79 3.26
N GLY A 31 -2.24 -2.99 2.90
CA GLY A 31 -0.85 -3.36 3.04
C GLY A 31 -0.46 -3.62 4.50
N LEU A 32 -0.93 -2.80 5.44
CA LEU A 32 -0.69 -3.00 6.87
C LEU A 32 -1.43 -4.25 7.38
N ILE A 33 -2.71 -4.42 7.01
CA ILE A 33 -3.51 -5.58 7.42
C ILE A 33 -2.83 -6.88 6.98
N LEU A 34 -2.41 -6.99 5.72
CA LEU A 34 -1.77 -8.21 5.21
C LEU A 34 -0.33 -8.42 5.73
N ASN A 35 0.29 -7.39 6.32
CA ASN A 35 1.62 -7.49 6.93
C ASN A 35 1.52 -7.91 8.41
N PHE A 36 0.54 -7.37 9.14
CA PHE A 36 0.32 -7.68 10.57
C PHE A 36 -0.52 -8.94 10.79
N VAL A 37 -1.46 -9.24 9.90
CA VAL A 37 -2.17 -10.51 9.87
C VAL A 37 -1.42 -11.41 8.91
N PRO A 38 -0.77 -12.49 9.36
CA PRO A 38 -0.02 -13.40 8.50
C PRO A 38 -0.98 -14.25 7.65
N ILE A 39 -1.61 -13.62 6.66
CA ILE A 39 -2.42 -14.25 5.60
C ILE A 39 -1.57 -14.46 4.33
N GLY A 40 -0.33 -13.94 4.32
CA GLY A 40 0.58 -14.03 3.19
C GLY A 40 1.45 -15.28 3.22
N GLY A 41 1.02 -16.35 2.55
CA GLY A 41 1.92 -17.41 2.12
C GLY A 41 3.01 -16.82 1.22
N ASN A 42 4.25 -16.83 1.69
CA ASN A 42 5.40 -16.33 0.94
C ASN A 42 5.72 -17.30 -0.22
N ARG A 43 5.07 -17.14 -1.37
CA ARG A 43 5.45 -17.86 -2.60
C ARG A 43 6.75 -17.26 -3.14
N ARG A 44 7.86 -17.54 -2.45
CA ARG A 44 9.21 -17.44 -3.01
C ARG A 44 9.24 -18.39 -4.20
N ARG A 45 9.07 -17.86 -5.42
CA ARG A 45 9.49 -18.58 -6.63
C ARG A 45 11.01 -18.47 -6.67
N VAL A 46 11.66 -19.39 -5.94
CA VAL A 46 13.06 -19.74 -6.17
C VAL A 46 13.08 -20.66 -7.40
N PHE A 47 13.50 -20.11 -8.54
CA PHE A 47 14.09 -20.84 -9.65
C PHE A 47 15.39 -20.13 -9.97
#